data_AF-A0A972GLF4-F1
#
_entry.id   AF-A0A972GLF4-F1
#
_cell.length_a   1.000
_cell.length_b   1.000
_cell.length_c   1.000
_cell.angle_alpha   90.00
_cell.angle_beta   90.00
_cell.angle_gamma   90.00
#
_symmetry.space_group_name_H-M   'P 1'
#
loop_
_entity.id
_entity.type
_entity.pdbx_description
1 polymer ?
#
loop_
_entity_poly.entity_id
_entity_poly.type
_entity_poly.pdbx_seq_one_letter_code
_entity_poly.pdbx_strand_id
1 'polypeptide(L)'
;MTVAEIKALTFNVFGTVVDYRSAIIAEGQQINQAKGLDVDWARFADAWRGQYAPSMDKVIRGALPWTNIDGLHRMILDQLLVDFAIDVFTDEEKAHLNLVWHRLAPWPDAIEGLVRLRERFVVATLSNGNIALLTKHGQVQPTPVGLYPLGGVGAALQTRSTGVFTGCRVVRGTTTPDLDGRRA
;
A
#
# COMPACT_ATOMS: atom_id res chain seq x y z
N MET A 1 -17.62 21.96 -7.69
CA MET A 1 -17.22 20.83 -8.54
C MET A 1 -18.40 19.88 -8.56
N THR A 2 -18.97 19.63 -9.72
CA THR A 2 -20.03 18.63 -9.84
C THR A 2 -19.39 17.27 -10.09
N VAL A 3 -20.08 16.19 -9.71
CA VAL A 3 -19.58 14.82 -9.97
C VAL A 3 -19.35 14.58 -11.46
N ALA A 4 -20.08 15.28 -12.34
CA ALA A 4 -19.96 15.18 -13.79
C ALA A 4 -18.61 15.66 -14.35
N GLU A 5 -17.88 16.51 -13.62
CA GLU A 5 -16.59 17.06 -14.04
C GLU A 5 -15.41 16.15 -13.65
N ILE A 6 -15.65 15.13 -12.83
CA ILE A 6 -14.62 14.20 -12.34
C ILE A 6 -14.28 13.20 -13.44
N LYS A 7 -12.97 13.03 -13.70
CA LYS A 7 -12.47 12.09 -14.72
C LYS A 7 -11.66 10.94 -14.12
N ALA A 8 -10.97 11.18 -13.01
CA ALA A 8 -10.23 10.12 -12.32
C ALA A 8 -10.41 10.16 -10.80
N LEU A 9 -10.40 8.96 -10.23
CA LEU A 9 -10.38 8.68 -8.80
C LEU A 9 -9.06 7.97 -8.49
N THR A 10 -8.32 8.52 -7.54
CA THR A 10 -7.06 7.95 -7.10
C THR A 10 -7.20 7.47 -5.67
N PHE A 11 -6.72 6.26 -5.38
CA PHE A 11 -6.88 5.63 -4.07
C PHE A 11 -5.52 5.43 -3.41
N ASN A 12 -5.41 5.88 -2.16
CA ASN A 12 -4.47 5.25 -1.24
C ASN A 12 -4.81 3.75 -1.12
N VAL A 13 -3.80 2.91 -0.88
CA VAL A 13 -3.97 1.45 -0.83
C VAL A 13 -4.03 0.97 0.63
N PHE A 14 -2.99 1.23 1.42
CA PHE A 14 -2.89 0.72 2.79
C PHE A 14 -3.95 1.33 3.70
N GLY A 15 -4.81 0.49 4.28
CA GLY A 15 -5.91 0.88 5.16
C GLY A 15 -7.17 1.35 4.44
N THR A 16 -7.05 1.81 3.18
CA THR A 16 -8.19 2.28 2.37
C THR A 16 -8.75 1.17 1.49
N VAL A 17 -7.88 0.38 0.84
CA VAL A 17 -8.28 -0.74 -0.02
C VAL A 17 -7.98 -2.06 0.66
N VAL A 18 -6.86 -2.15 1.39
CA VAL A 18 -6.38 -3.39 2.02
C VAL A 18 -6.28 -3.27 3.53
N ASP A 19 -6.62 -4.36 4.22
CA ASP A 19 -6.50 -4.49 5.68
C ASP A 19 -5.11 -5.02 6.05
N TYR A 20 -4.18 -4.08 6.28
CA TYR A 20 -2.83 -4.44 6.71
C TYR A 20 -2.80 -4.96 8.15
N ARG A 21 -3.69 -4.47 9.01
CA ARG A 21 -3.61 -4.71 10.46
C ARG A 21 -3.97 -6.16 10.76
N SER A 22 -5.07 -6.65 10.20
CA SER A 22 -5.48 -8.04 10.39
C SER A 22 -4.47 -9.02 9.78
N ALA A 23 -3.85 -8.67 8.65
CA ALA A 23 -2.82 -9.52 8.03
C ALA A 23 -1.59 -9.69 8.95
N ILE A 24 -1.08 -8.59 9.53
CA ILE A 24 0.06 -8.65 10.46
C ILE A 24 -0.30 -9.44 11.73
N ILE A 25 -1.50 -9.24 12.27
CA ILE A 25 -1.97 -9.97 13.46
C ILE A 25 -2.07 -11.47 13.16
N ALA A 26 -2.67 -11.85 12.04
CA ALA A 26 -2.83 -13.26 11.66
C ALA A 26 -1.48 -13.96 11.44
N GLU A 27 -0.54 -13.32 10.73
CA GLU A 27 0.82 -13.81 10.55
C GLU A 27 1.53 -13.97 11.91
N GLY A 28 1.44 -12.95 12.75
CA GLY A 28 2.03 -12.96 14.08
C GLY A 28 1.48 -14.07 14.99
N GLN A 29 0.17 -14.29 14.98
CA GLN A 29 -0.46 -15.37 15.74
C GLN A 29 0.06 -16.75 15.33
N GLN A 30 0.31 -16.97 14.03
CA GLN A 30 0.94 -18.21 13.55
C GLN A 30 2.38 -18.34 14.07
N ILE A 31 3.13 -17.23 14.12
CA ILE A 31 4.47 -17.20 14.69
C ILE A 31 4.47 -17.51 16.19
N ASN A 32 3.53 -16.93 16.96
CA ASN A 32 3.35 -17.25 18.38
C ASN A 32 3.15 -18.75 18.58
N GLN A 33 2.26 -19.37 17.80
CA GLN A 33 1.99 -20.81 17.87
C GLN A 33 3.22 -21.65 17.48
N ALA A 34 3.91 -21.29 16.40
CA ALA A 34 5.04 -22.07 15.89
C ALA A 34 6.29 -22.01 16.79
N LYS A 35 6.52 -20.87 17.46
CA LYS A 35 7.73 -20.62 18.27
C LYS A 35 7.48 -20.60 19.78
N GLY A 36 6.24 -20.76 20.22
CA GLY A 36 5.89 -20.69 21.64
C GLY A 36 6.08 -19.28 22.23
N LEU A 37 5.78 -18.24 21.45
CA LEU A 37 5.88 -16.84 21.88
C LEU A 37 4.52 -16.31 22.35
N ASP A 38 4.54 -15.26 23.16
CA ASP A 38 3.35 -14.54 23.63
C ASP A 38 3.46 -13.05 23.30
N VAL A 39 3.65 -12.74 22.01
CA VAL A 39 3.75 -11.37 21.52
C VAL A 39 2.35 -10.81 21.26
N ASP A 40 2.08 -9.60 21.75
CA ASP A 40 0.90 -8.82 21.37
C ASP A 40 1.07 -8.24 19.95
N TRP A 41 0.65 -9.02 18.96
CA TRP A 41 0.76 -8.63 17.55
C TRP A 41 -0.18 -7.50 17.12
N ALA A 42 -1.23 -7.21 17.89
CA ALA A 42 -2.07 -6.05 17.63
C ALA A 42 -1.30 -4.77 17.96
N ARG A 43 -0.69 -4.72 19.15
CA ARG A 43 0.21 -3.63 19.54
C ARG A 43 1.43 -3.55 18.62
N PHE A 44 1.99 -4.69 18.20
CA PHE A 44 3.11 -4.73 17.26
C PHE A 44 2.73 -4.11 15.90
N ALA A 45 1.58 -4.49 15.32
CA ALA A 45 1.10 -3.96 14.06
C ALA A 45 0.87 -2.43 14.13
N ASP A 46 0.27 -1.97 15.22
CA ASP A 46 0.02 -0.54 15.45
C ASP A 46 1.34 0.24 15.61
N ALA A 47 2.32 -0.32 16.32
CA ALA A 47 3.66 0.26 16.45
C ALA A 47 4.40 0.31 15.09
N TRP A 48 4.35 -0.78 14.31
CA TRP A 48 4.99 -0.85 12.99
C TRP A 48 4.42 0.21 12.04
N ARG A 49 3.10 0.34 12.01
CA ARG A 49 2.46 1.38 11.23
C ARG A 49 2.77 2.78 11.75
N GLY A 50 2.81 2.96 13.08
CA GLY A 50 3.10 4.25 13.72
C GLY A 50 4.47 4.81 13.34
N GLN A 51 5.47 3.95 13.15
CA GLN A 51 6.83 4.34 12.79
C GLN A 51 7.04 4.67 11.30
N TYR A 52 6.04 4.39 10.45
CA TYR A 52 6.12 4.68 9.01
C TYR A 52 6.30 6.18 8.73
N ALA A 53 5.43 7.03 9.28
CA ALA A 53 5.49 8.47 9.02
C ALA A 53 6.78 9.13 9.55
N PRO A 54 7.23 8.85 10.79
CA PRO A 54 8.54 9.30 11.26
C PRO A 54 9.71 8.85 10.38
N SER A 55 9.68 7.61 9.87
CA SER A 55 10.76 7.09 9.03
C SER A 55 10.78 7.73 7.64
N MET A 56 9.60 7.97 7.07
CA MET A 56 9.46 8.76 5.83
C MET A 56 9.95 10.20 6.01
N ASP A 57 9.62 10.85 7.12
CA ASP A 57 10.05 12.23 7.40
C ASP A 57 11.58 12.35 7.44
N LYS A 58 12.28 11.36 8.00
CA LYS A 58 13.75 11.29 7.94
C LYS A 58 14.29 11.26 6.50
N VAL A 59 13.66 10.49 5.61
CA VAL A 59 14.04 10.47 4.18
C VAL A 59 13.76 11.81 3.52
N ILE A 60 12.59 12.42 3.79
CA ILE A 60 12.19 13.72 3.23
C ILE A 60 13.17 14.83 3.65
N ARG A 61 13.61 14.82 4.91
CA ARG A 61 14.56 15.80 5.46
C ARG A 61 16.02 15.50 5.10
N GLY A 62 16.30 14.40 4.39
CA GLY A 62 17.65 13.99 4.02
C GLY A 62 18.48 13.41 5.18
N ALA A 63 17.86 13.14 6.33
CA ALA A 63 18.50 12.47 7.47
C ALA A 63 18.70 10.96 7.23
N LEU A 64 17.93 10.39 6.30
CA LEU A 64 18.16 9.07 5.73
C LEU A 64 18.33 9.20 4.20
N PRO A 65 19.25 8.44 3.57
CA PRO A 65 19.28 8.30 2.12
C PRO A 65 17.92 7.84 1.58
N TRP A 66 17.68 8.09 0.28
CA TRP A 66 16.48 7.58 -0.36
C TRP A 66 16.37 6.07 -0.15
N THR A 67 15.29 5.65 0.49
CA THR A 67 15.02 4.27 0.86
C THR A 67 13.59 3.95 0.43
N ASN A 68 13.40 2.81 -0.22
CA ASN A 68 12.07 2.39 -0.63
C ASN A 68 11.24 1.91 0.58
N ILE A 69 9.93 1.72 0.38
CA ILE A 69 9.03 1.35 1.48
C ILE A 69 9.37 0.00 2.12
N ASP A 70 9.87 -0.98 1.36
CA ASP A 70 10.25 -2.29 1.88
C ASP A 70 11.47 -2.20 2.80
N GLY A 71 12.45 -1.37 2.42
CA GLY A 71 13.62 -1.07 3.25
C GLY A 71 13.23 -0.32 4.52
N LEU A 72 12.32 0.66 4.43
CA LEU A 72 11.79 1.36 5.61
C LEU A 72 11.04 0.40 6.54
N HIS A 73 10.17 -0.46 6.01
CA HIS A 73 9.49 -1.46 6.82
C HIS A 73 10.48 -2.41 7.49
N ARG A 74 11.56 -2.81 6.81
CA ARG A 74 12.59 -3.69 7.39
C ARG A 74 13.34 -2.99 8.51
N MET A 75 13.76 -1.74 8.32
CA MET A 75 14.43 -0.95 9.36
C MET A 75 13.56 -0.79 10.62
N ILE A 76 12.25 -0.53 10.42
CA ILE A 76 11.30 -0.44 11.53
C ILE A 76 11.12 -1.80 12.20
N LEU A 77 11.00 -2.88 11.42
CA LEU A 77 10.86 -4.24 11.93
C LEU A 77 12.04 -4.59 12.84
N ASP A 78 13.27 -4.37 12.37
CA ASP A 78 14.48 -4.68 13.15
C ASP A 78 14.49 -3.93 14.49
N GLN A 79 14.06 -2.65 14.51
CA GLN A 79 13.93 -1.90 15.76
C GLN A 79 12.81 -2.43 16.67
N LEU A 80 11.65 -2.78 16.11
CA LEU A 80 10.53 -3.28 16.90
C LEU A 80 10.80 -4.65 17.51
N LEU A 81 11.57 -5.51 16.84
CA LEU A 81 12.00 -6.77 17.42
C LEU A 81 12.83 -6.53 18.69
N VAL A 82 13.67 -5.49 18.73
CA VAL A 82 14.37 -5.07 19.95
C VAL A 82 13.40 -4.52 20.99
N ASP A 83 12.51 -3.60 20.61
CA ASP A 83 11.58 -2.94 21.53
C ASP A 83 10.58 -3.91 22.19
N PHE A 84 10.22 -4.99 21.49
CA PHE A 84 9.35 -6.07 21.99
C PHE A 84 10.15 -7.25 22.58
N ALA A 85 11.48 -7.15 22.69
CA ALA A 85 12.37 -8.19 23.20
C ALA A 85 12.21 -9.56 22.50
N ILE A 86 12.14 -9.55 21.17
CA ILE A 86 12.05 -10.73 20.30
C ILE A 86 13.40 -10.92 19.60
N ASP A 87 14.20 -11.89 20.04
CA ASP A 87 15.54 -12.17 19.51
C ASP A 87 15.65 -13.53 18.77
N VAL A 88 14.56 -14.29 18.72
CA VAL A 88 14.52 -15.67 18.21
C VAL A 88 14.37 -15.79 16.68
N PHE A 89 14.34 -14.67 15.95
CA PHE A 89 14.14 -14.69 14.49
C PHE A 89 15.45 -14.75 13.74
N THR A 90 15.55 -15.69 12.80
CA THR A 90 16.62 -15.67 11.79
C THR A 90 16.39 -14.52 10.80
N ASP A 91 17.42 -14.19 10.01
CA ASP A 91 17.27 -13.11 9.02
C ASP A 91 16.27 -13.46 7.91
N GLU A 92 16.11 -14.74 7.59
CA GLU A 92 15.09 -15.26 6.67
C GLU A 92 13.68 -15.07 7.23
N GLU A 93 13.48 -15.33 8.52
CA GLU A 93 12.18 -15.13 9.18
C GLU A 93 11.81 -13.65 9.25
N LYS A 94 12.78 -12.78 9.56
CA LYS A 94 12.59 -11.33 9.48
C LYS A 94 12.25 -10.89 8.06
N ALA A 95 12.90 -11.45 7.04
CA ALA A 95 12.60 -11.13 5.64
C ALA A 95 11.18 -11.60 5.26
N HIS A 96 10.78 -12.80 5.71
CA HIS A 96 9.45 -13.35 5.49
C HIS A 96 8.35 -12.48 6.12
N LEU A 97 8.55 -12.10 7.39
CA LEU A 97 7.64 -11.22 8.11
C LEU A 97 7.59 -9.82 7.49
N ASN A 98 8.72 -9.25 7.04
CA ASN A 98 8.73 -7.98 6.33
C ASN A 98 7.88 -8.00 5.05
N LEU A 99 7.77 -9.16 4.40
CA LEU A 99 6.93 -9.33 3.20
C LEU A 99 5.44 -9.49 3.52
N VAL A 100 5.00 -9.44 4.78
CA VAL A 100 3.56 -9.46 5.13
C VAL A 100 2.80 -8.30 4.48
N TRP A 101 3.45 -7.14 4.32
CA TRP A 101 2.91 -5.96 3.62
C TRP A 101 2.57 -6.21 2.14
N HIS A 102 3.03 -7.33 1.57
CA HIS A 102 2.75 -7.79 0.21
C HIS A 102 1.63 -8.84 0.14
N ARG A 103 1.14 -9.33 1.30
CA ARG A 103 0.14 -10.40 1.43
C ARG A 103 -1.10 -9.86 2.14
N LEU A 104 -1.67 -8.77 1.62
CA LEU A 104 -2.77 -8.06 2.25
C LEU A 104 -4.09 -8.36 1.53
N ALA A 105 -5.09 -8.76 2.31
CA ALA A 105 -6.44 -8.93 1.77
C ALA A 105 -7.10 -7.56 1.57
N PRO A 106 -7.85 -7.37 0.47
CA PRO A 106 -8.71 -6.20 0.32
C PRO A 106 -9.85 -6.24 1.34
N TRP A 107 -10.41 -5.08 1.68
CA TRP A 107 -11.70 -5.04 2.38
C TRP A 107 -12.80 -5.72 1.54
N PRO A 108 -13.82 -6.34 2.16
CA PRO A 108 -14.86 -7.09 1.43
C PRO A 108 -15.55 -6.28 0.33
N ASP A 109 -15.74 -4.98 0.54
CA ASP A 109 -16.39 -4.05 -0.38
C ASP A 109 -15.44 -3.42 -1.42
N ALA A 110 -14.13 -3.46 -1.17
CA ALA A 110 -13.16 -2.70 -1.98
C ALA A 110 -13.13 -3.15 -3.44
N ILE A 111 -13.14 -4.46 -3.70
CA ILE A 111 -13.10 -4.99 -5.08
C ILE A 111 -14.36 -4.62 -5.85
N GLU A 112 -15.53 -4.87 -5.26
CA GLU A 112 -16.83 -4.55 -5.88
C GLU A 112 -16.97 -3.04 -6.13
N GLY A 113 -16.58 -2.22 -5.16
CA GLY A 113 -16.60 -0.76 -5.28
C GLY A 113 -15.68 -0.25 -6.38
N LEU A 114 -14.43 -0.72 -6.44
CA LEU A 114 -13.48 -0.33 -7.48
C LEU A 114 -13.94 -0.77 -8.88
N VAL A 115 -14.56 -1.96 -9.00
CA VAL A 115 -15.14 -2.44 -10.26
C VAL A 115 -16.27 -1.54 -10.72
N ARG A 116 -17.19 -1.12 -9.83
CA ARG A 116 -18.26 -0.19 -10.21
C ARG A 116 -17.73 1.18 -10.61
N LEU A 117 -16.73 1.70 -9.89
CA LEU A 117 -16.18 3.02 -10.17
C LEU A 117 -15.43 3.07 -11.51
N ARG A 118 -14.78 1.98 -11.92
CA ARG A 118 -14.05 1.91 -13.20
C ARG A 118 -14.95 2.02 -14.42
N GLU A 119 -16.26 1.76 -14.28
CA GLU A 119 -17.23 1.88 -15.38
C GLU A 119 -17.39 3.35 -15.81
N ARG A 120 -17.08 4.31 -14.92
CA ARG A 120 -17.35 5.74 -15.13
C ARG A 120 -16.12 6.62 -14.98
N PHE A 121 -15.09 6.16 -14.27
CA PHE A 121 -13.90 6.94 -13.94
C PHE A 121 -12.63 6.16 -14.26
N VAL A 122 -11.55 6.89 -14.57
CA VAL A 122 -10.20 6.33 -14.48
C VAL A 122 -9.92 6.06 -13.00
N VAL A 123 -9.61 4.81 -12.65
CA VAL A 123 -9.27 4.39 -11.29
C VAL A 123 -7.79 4.06 -11.23
N ALA A 124 -7.05 4.77 -10.37
CA ALA A 124 -5.60 4.59 -10.21
C ALA A 124 -5.21 4.52 -8.73
N THR A 125 -4.05 3.92 -8.46
CA THR A 125 -3.44 3.98 -7.13
C THR A 125 -2.61 5.24 -6.98
N LEU A 126 -2.74 5.88 -5.83
CA LEU A 126 -1.87 6.96 -5.38
C LEU A 126 -1.41 6.59 -3.97
N SER A 127 -0.40 5.73 -3.92
CA SER A 127 0.11 5.11 -2.71
C SER A 127 1.62 5.26 -2.65
N ASN A 128 2.16 5.31 -1.45
CA ASN A 128 3.60 5.30 -1.21
C ASN A 128 4.22 3.89 -1.36
N GLY A 129 3.43 2.89 -1.75
CA GLY A 129 3.91 1.55 -2.10
C GLY A 129 4.83 1.59 -3.33
N ASN A 130 5.90 0.78 -3.33
CA ASN A 130 6.69 0.60 -4.54
C ASN A 130 5.92 -0.24 -5.58
N ILE A 131 6.35 -0.23 -6.84
CA ILE A 131 5.62 -0.90 -7.94
C ILE A 131 5.48 -2.40 -7.67
N ALA A 132 6.53 -3.08 -7.20
CA ALA A 132 6.49 -4.51 -6.91
C ALA A 132 5.45 -4.87 -5.83
N LEU A 133 5.31 -3.99 -4.83
CA LEU A 133 4.30 -4.10 -3.78
C LEU A 133 2.89 -3.90 -4.36
N LEU A 134 2.71 -2.86 -5.17
CA LEU A 134 1.40 -2.51 -5.72
C LEU A 134 0.93 -3.48 -6.82
N THR A 135 1.84 -4.05 -7.61
CA THR A 135 1.50 -5.04 -8.64
C THR A 135 1.12 -6.38 -8.03
N LYS A 136 1.72 -6.78 -6.90
CA LYS A 136 1.37 -8.01 -6.18
C LYS A 136 0.01 -7.93 -5.50
N HIS A 137 -0.38 -6.76 -5.00
CA HIS A 137 -1.76 -6.51 -4.54
C HIS A 137 -2.79 -6.57 -5.67
N GLY A 138 -2.36 -6.33 -6.92
CA GLY A 138 -3.18 -6.52 -8.12
C GLY A 138 -3.32 -7.98 -8.59
N GLN A 139 -2.75 -8.96 -7.89
CA GLN A 139 -2.70 -10.35 -8.34
C GLN A 139 -2.94 -11.40 -7.22
N VAL A 140 -4.16 -11.50 -6.65
CA VAL A 140 -4.77 -12.76 -6.10
C VAL A 140 -6.29 -12.54 -6.00
N GLN A 141 -7.21 -13.29 -6.65
CA GLN A 141 -7.66 -14.68 -6.43
C GLN A 141 -8.10 -15.36 -7.75
N PRO A 142 -7.98 -16.69 -7.91
CA PRO A 142 -8.57 -17.41 -9.04
C PRO A 142 -10.08 -17.64 -8.83
N THR A 143 -10.92 -17.04 -9.68
CA THR A 143 -12.33 -17.40 -9.85
C THR A 143 -12.52 -18.32 -11.05
N PRO A 144 -13.60 -19.13 -11.14
CA PRO A 144 -13.80 -20.15 -12.19
C PRO A 144 -13.95 -19.63 -13.63
N VAL A 145 -13.74 -18.33 -13.86
CA VAL A 145 -13.96 -17.66 -15.14
C VAL A 145 -12.73 -16.80 -15.45
N GLY A 146 -11.78 -17.37 -16.19
CA GLY A 146 -10.77 -16.64 -16.99
C GLY A 146 -9.69 -15.84 -16.25
N LEU A 147 -8.42 -16.12 -16.55
CA LEU A 147 -7.31 -15.21 -16.22
C LEU A 147 -7.47 -13.90 -16.99
N TYR A 148 -7.62 -12.78 -16.28
CA TYR A 148 -7.29 -11.45 -16.79
C TYR A 148 -6.23 -10.83 -15.90
N PRO A 149 -5.09 -10.35 -16.45
CA PRO A 149 -4.24 -9.45 -15.69
C PRO A 149 -5.08 -8.20 -15.37
N LEU A 150 -5.09 -7.76 -14.10
CA LEU A 150 -5.52 -6.40 -13.73
C LEU A 150 -4.45 -5.39 -14.21
N GLY A 151 -4.06 -5.48 -15.49
CA GLY A 151 -3.27 -4.48 -16.19
C GLY A 151 -4.19 -3.34 -16.58
N GLY A 152 -4.31 -2.34 -15.72
CA GLY A 152 -5.15 -1.17 -15.98
C GLY A 152 -5.24 -0.17 -14.83
N VAL A 153 -4.80 -0.55 -13.63
CA VAL A 153 -4.48 0.43 -12.58
C VAL A 153 -3.10 0.97 -12.91
N GLY A 154 -3.04 2.15 -13.52
CA GLY A 154 -1.77 2.88 -13.67
C GLY A 154 -1.17 3.07 -12.28
N ALA A 155 -0.03 2.43 -12.01
CA ALA A 155 0.75 2.71 -10.83
C ALA A 155 1.33 4.13 -11.00
N ALA A 156 0.76 5.11 -10.30
CA ALA A 156 1.43 6.40 -10.20
C ALA A 156 2.71 6.18 -9.39
N LEU A 157 3.85 6.48 -10.01
CA LEU A 157 5.18 6.35 -9.41
C LEU A 157 5.22 7.01 -8.03
N GLN A 158 6.11 6.49 -7.19
CA GLN A 158 6.79 7.27 -6.16
C GLN A 158 7.56 8.40 -6.86
N THR A 159 6.85 9.48 -7.17
CA THR A 159 7.49 10.76 -7.47
C THR A 159 8.17 11.22 -6.17
N ARG A 160 9.22 12.03 -6.25
CA ARG A 160 9.80 12.75 -5.10
C ARG A 160 8.75 13.71 -4.52
N SER A 161 7.66 13.18 -3.99
CA SER A 161 6.57 13.95 -3.44
C SER A 161 6.83 14.11 -1.95
N THR A 162 6.76 15.35 -1.48
CA THR A 162 6.96 15.78 -0.11
C THR A 162 5.77 15.43 0.81
N GLY A 163 4.92 14.45 0.45
CA GLY A 163 3.64 14.20 1.10
C GLY A 163 3.35 12.73 1.41
N VAL A 164 2.67 12.50 2.53
CA VAL A 164 2.00 11.23 2.86
C VAL A 164 0.60 11.28 2.25
N PHE A 165 0.24 10.32 1.41
CA PHE A 165 -1.11 10.22 0.86
C PHE A 165 -1.99 9.34 1.74
N THR A 166 -3.11 9.91 2.20
CA THR A 166 -4.18 9.21 2.91
C THR A 166 -5.51 9.46 2.20
N GLY A 167 -6.30 8.41 2.01
CA GLY A 167 -7.64 8.48 1.42
C GLY A 167 -7.71 8.50 -0.11
N CYS A 168 -8.91 8.82 -0.63
CA CYS A 168 -9.18 8.96 -2.06
C CYS A 168 -9.01 10.43 -2.50
N ARG A 169 -8.38 10.67 -3.65
CA ARG A 169 -8.26 12.01 -4.27
C ARG A 169 -8.88 12.04 -5.66
N VAL A 170 -9.47 13.18 -5.99
CA VAL A 170 -10.18 13.42 -7.24
C VAL A 170 -9.33 14.25 -8.20
N VAL A 171 -9.21 13.84 -9.46
CA VAL A 171 -8.51 14.59 -10.51
C VAL A 171 -9.51 15.19 -11.50
N ARG A 172 -9.33 16.47 -11.83
CA ARG A 172 -10.13 17.19 -12.84
C ARG A 172 -9.56 16.95 -14.24
N GLY A 173 -10.45 16.88 -15.23
CA GLY A 173 -10.04 17.12 -16.60
C GLY A 173 -9.83 18.61 -16.82
N THR A 174 -8.60 19.04 -17.04
CA THR A 174 -8.39 20.30 -17.77
C THR A 174 -8.69 20.00 -19.22
N THR A 175 -9.59 20.78 -19.84
CA THR A 175 -9.67 20.87 -21.29
C THR A 175 -8.27 21.22 -21.81
N THR A 176 -7.54 20.23 -22.29
CA THR A 176 -6.44 20.46 -23.22
C THR A 176 -7.07 21.16 -24.42
N PRO A 177 -6.53 22.32 -24.88
CA PRO A 177 -6.90 22.80 -26.19
C PRO A 177 -6.55 21.72 -27.19
N ASP A 178 -7.48 21.51 -28.11
CA ASP A 178 -7.33 20.62 -29.25
C ASP A 178 -5.95 20.81 -29.89
N LEU A 179 -5.23 19.71 -30.14
CA LEU A 179 -3.95 19.75 -30.85
C LEU A 179 -4.14 19.95 -32.36
N ASP A 180 -5.38 20.15 -32.82
CA ASP A 180 -5.67 20.59 -34.18
C ASP A 180 -5.71 22.12 -34.26
N GLY A 181 -4.53 22.69 -34.57
CA GLY A 181 -4.33 24.11 -34.84
C GLY A 181 -5.09 24.63 -36.06
N ARG A 182 -6.41 24.83 -35.95
CA ARG A 182 -7.18 25.63 -36.91
C ARG A 182 -7.95 26.74 -36.20
N ARG A 183 -7.45 27.97 -36.37
CA ARG A 183 -8.18 29.22 -36.10
C ARG A 183 -8.83 29.72 -37.38
N ALA A 184 -10.03 30.27 -37.21
CA ALA A 184 -10.83 31.11 -38.12
C ALA A 184 -11.25 30.47 -39.45
#